data_AF-A0A9E1Q7A8-F1
#
_entry.id   AF-A0A9E1Q7A8-F1
#
_cell.length_a   1.000
_cell.length_b   1.000
_cell.length_c   1.000
_cell.angle_alpha   90.00
_cell.angle_beta   90.00
_cell.angle_gamma   90.00
#
_symmetry.space_group_name_H-M   'P 1'
#
loop_
_entity.id
_entity.type
_entity.pdbx_description
1 polymer ?
#
loop_
_entity_poly.entity_id
_entity_poly.type
_entity_poly.pdbx_seq_one_letter_code
_entity_poly.pdbx_strand_id
1 'polypeptide(L)'
;QKDSKEHMYADVLSFLWSSGFIPANSIDLIVRCSTSGDFRAAMEGLTIVEQCETIENEQALLDSIFSLRSALNSKEKSDCHSLYEPMLKKLEHLERNQ
;
A
#
# COMPACT_ATOMS: atom_id res chain seq x y z
N GLN A 1 15.37 5.56 -17.92
CA GLN A 1 15.61 4.53 -16.89
C GLN A 1 14.63 4.68 -15.70
N LYS A 2 13.39 5.13 -15.94
CA LYS A 2 12.37 5.38 -14.90
C LYS A 2 11.46 4.15 -14.75
N ASP A 3 11.10 3.53 -15.87
CA ASP A 3 10.16 2.40 -15.97
C ASP A 3 10.62 1.11 -15.29
N SER A 4 11.94 0.88 -15.15
CA SER A 4 12.45 -0.41 -14.63
C SER A 4 12.11 -0.64 -13.15
N LYS A 5 11.90 0.43 -12.36
CA LYS A 5 11.65 0.29 -10.91
C LYS A 5 10.17 0.10 -10.59
N GLU A 6 9.28 0.60 -11.44
CA GLU A 6 7.83 0.56 -11.21
C GLU A 6 7.33 -0.89 -11.22
N HIS A 7 7.77 -1.70 -12.19
CA HIS A 7 7.44 -3.12 -12.27
C HIS A 7 8.12 -3.96 -11.17
N MET A 8 9.31 -3.55 -10.72
CA MET A 8 10.04 -4.23 -9.64
C MET A 8 9.24 -4.23 -8.33
N TYR A 9 8.50 -3.16 -8.03
CA TYR A 9 7.67 -3.12 -6.83
C TYR A 9 6.56 -4.17 -6.86
N ALA A 10 5.93 -4.40 -8.01
CA ALA A 10 4.93 -5.45 -8.14
C ALA A 10 5.51 -6.83 -7.84
N ASP A 11 6.70 -7.14 -8.36
CA ASP A 11 7.35 -8.43 -8.13
C ASP A 11 7.78 -8.62 -6.67
N VAL A 12 8.28 -7.55 -6.02
CA VAL A 12 8.63 -7.58 -4.59
C VAL A 12 7.40 -7.77 -3.72
N LEU A 13 6.32 -7.01 -3.97
CA LEU A 13 5.08 -7.13 -3.20
C LEU A 13 4.45 -8.52 -3.39
N SER A 14 4.39 -9.01 -4.62
CA SER A 14 3.89 -10.36 -4.93
C SER A 14 4.70 -11.45 -4.24
N PHE A 15 6.03 -11.29 -4.16
CA PHE A 15 6.90 -12.20 -3.40
C PHE A 15 6.62 -12.15 -1.89
N LEU A 16 6.52 -10.96 -1.30
CA LEU A 16 6.22 -10.80 0.13
C LEU A 16 4.89 -11.47 0.47
N TRP A 17 3.86 -11.21 -0.33
CA TRP A 17 2.57 -11.84 -0.21
C TRP A 17 2.68 -13.38 -0.27
N SER A 18 3.36 -13.88 -1.29
CA SER A 18 3.55 -15.33 -1.50
C SER A 18 4.36 -16.01 -0.39
N SER A 19 5.21 -15.27 0.33
CA SER A 19 6.01 -15.79 1.44
C SER A 19 5.28 -15.81 2.80
N GLY A 20 4.07 -15.26 2.89
CA GLY A 20 3.35 -15.11 4.14
C GLY A 20 3.92 -14.01 5.05
N PHE A 21 4.53 -12.97 4.46
CA PHE A 21 5.07 -11.85 5.22
C PHE A 21 3.96 -11.03 5.88
N ILE A 22 4.13 -10.69 7.16
CA ILE A 22 3.18 -9.89 7.94
C ILE A 22 3.73 -8.46 8.11
N PRO A 23 3.12 -7.44 7.50
CA PRO A 23 3.66 -6.07 7.47
C PRO A 23 3.30 -5.24 8.72
N ALA A 24 2.99 -5.86 9.87
CA ALA A 24 2.45 -5.17 11.06
C ALA A 24 3.31 -3.99 11.56
N ASN A 25 4.63 -4.04 11.35
CA ASN A 25 5.57 -2.98 11.74
C ASN A 25 6.08 -2.10 10.59
N SER A 26 5.68 -2.40 9.34
CA SER A 26 6.29 -1.84 8.12
C SER A 26 5.28 -1.54 7.02
N ILE A 27 4.04 -1.25 7.40
CA ILE A 27 2.93 -1.00 6.46
C ILE A 27 3.21 0.21 5.55
N ASP A 28 3.98 1.18 6.03
CA ASP A 28 4.44 2.34 5.26
C ASP A 28 5.30 1.96 4.05
N LEU A 29 6.10 0.88 4.16
CA LEU A 29 6.89 0.38 3.03
C LEU A 29 5.99 -0.25 1.97
N ILE A 30 4.96 -1.00 2.39
CA ILE A 30 3.98 -1.60 1.48
C ILE A 30 3.25 -0.49 0.72
N VAL A 31 2.68 0.49 1.43
CA VAL A 31 1.95 1.61 0.81
C VAL A 31 2.83 2.46 -0.09
N ARG A 32 4.09 2.70 0.28
CA ARG A 32 5.04 3.44 -0.54
C ARG A 32 5.36 2.70 -1.84
N CYS A 33 5.62 1.39 -1.78
CA CYS A 33 5.85 0.59 -2.99
C CYS A 33 4.60 0.58 -3.88
N SER A 34 3.42 0.42 -3.27
CA SER A 34 2.12 0.41 -3.95
C SER A 34 1.86 1.72 -4.69
N THR A 35 2.12 2.85 -4.03
CA THR A 35 1.86 4.18 -4.59
C THR A 35 2.97 4.69 -5.51
N SER A 36 4.15 4.07 -5.51
CA SER A 36 5.29 4.46 -6.37
C SER A 36 5.45 3.56 -7.59
N GLY A 37 4.73 2.44 -7.66
CA GLY A 37 4.76 1.51 -8.77
C GLY A 37 3.60 1.70 -9.74
N ASP A 38 3.44 0.70 -10.60
CA ASP A 38 2.36 0.63 -11.57
C ASP A 38 1.04 0.11 -10.92
N PHE A 39 0.01 -0.06 -11.75
CA PHE A 39 -1.27 -0.62 -11.31
C PHE A 39 -1.13 -2.00 -10.65
N ARG A 40 -0.17 -2.81 -11.10
CA ARG A 40 0.08 -4.13 -10.52
C ARG A 40 0.67 -3.99 -9.12
N ALA A 41 1.62 -3.08 -8.91
CA ALA A 41 2.14 -2.78 -7.58
C ALA A 41 1.03 -2.29 -6.63
N ALA A 42 0.12 -1.44 -7.12
CA ALA A 42 -1.03 -1.00 -6.33
C ALA A 42 -1.97 -2.17 -5.96
N MET A 43 -2.18 -3.14 -6.85
CA MET A 43 -3.04 -4.31 -6.63
C MET A 43 -2.43 -5.29 -5.61
N GLU A 44 -1.14 -5.60 -5.75
CA GLU A 44 -0.42 -6.46 -4.80
C GLU A 44 -0.36 -5.81 -3.42
N GLY A 45 -0.13 -4.49 -3.40
CA GLY A 45 -0.20 -3.67 -2.19
C GLY A 45 -1.53 -3.75 -1.47
N LEU A 46 -2.63 -3.60 -2.22
CA LEU A 46 -3.99 -3.71 -1.68
C LEU A 46 -4.23 -5.09 -1.09
N THR A 47 -3.83 -6.14 -1.81
CA THR A 47 -3.97 -7.53 -1.37
C THR A 47 -3.30 -7.74 -0.01
N ILE A 48 -2.08 -7.25 0.17
CA ILE A 48 -1.36 -7.33 1.43
C ILE A 48 -2.06 -6.53 2.54
N VAL A 49 -2.48 -5.30 2.25
CA VAL A 49 -3.14 -4.41 3.23
C VAL A 49 -4.48 -4.99 3.71
N GLU A 50 -5.25 -5.62 2.83
CA GLU A 50 -6.54 -6.23 3.18
C GLU A 50 -6.40 -7.37 4.20
N GLN A 51 -5.26 -8.06 4.19
CA GLN A 51 -4.93 -9.16 5.08
C GLN A 51 -4.54 -8.73 6.50
N CYS A 52 -4.18 -7.46 6.68
CA CYS A 52 -3.77 -6.97 7.99
C CYS A 52 -4.97 -6.96 8.95
N GLU A 53 -4.83 -7.64 10.08
CA GLU A 53 -5.80 -7.60 11.17
C GLU A 53 -5.47 -6.51 12.20
N THR A 54 -4.17 -6.26 12.43
CA THR A 54 -3.66 -5.23 13.35
C THR A 54 -2.39 -4.59 12.76
N ILE A 55 -2.04 -3.39 13.22
CA ILE A 55 -0.79 -2.70 12.87
C ILE A 55 -0.13 -2.25 14.17
N GLU A 56 1.04 -2.80 14.48
CA GLU A 56 1.74 -2.51 15.73
C GLU A 56 2.40 -1.13 15.73
N ASN A 57 2.82 -0.66 14.56
CA ASN A 57 3.48 0.63 14.40
C ASN A 57 2.47 1.71 13.97
N GLU A 58 1.93 2.43 14.95
CA GLU A 58 0.94 3.51 14.75
C GLU A 58 1.47 4.64 13.85
N GLN A 59 2.74 5.03 14.00
CA GLN A 59 3.34 6.07 13.17
C GLN A 59 3.37 5.63 11.69
N ALA A 60 3.77 4.38 11.43
CA ALA A 60 3.77 3.82 10.08
C ALA A 60 2.35 3.77 9.48
N LEU A 61 1.33 3.52 10.30
CA LEU A 61 -0.07 3.56 9.88
C LEU A 61 -0.51 4.97 9.45
N LEU A 62 -0.23 5.98 10.27
CA LEU A 62 -0.59 7.37 9.99
C LEU A 62 0.12 7.89 8.74
N ASP A 63 1.41 7.57 8.59
CA ASP A 63 2.18 7.93 7.39
C ASP A 63 1.64 7.26 6.13
N SER A 64 1.16 6.02 6.26
CA SER A 64 0.53 5.28 5.17
C SER A 64 -0.80 5.91 4.74
N ILE A 65 -1.66 6.27 5.69
CA ILE A 65 -2.93 6.97 5.46
C ILE A 65 -2.67 8.30 4.75
N PHE A 66 -1.70 9.08 5.23
CA PHE A 66 -1.33 10.35 4.61
C PHE A 66 -0.82 10.14 3.17
N SER A 67 0.03 9.14 2.96
CA SER A 67 0.59 8.81 1.63
C SER A 67 -0.50 8.44 0.62
N LEU A 68 -1.51 7.65 1.04
CA LEU A 68 -2.63 7.30 0.18
C LEU A 68 -3.52 8.49 -0.16
N ARG A 69 -3.82 9.35 0.82
CA ARG A 69 -4.57 10.59 0.58
C ARG A 69 -3.84 11.50 -0.41
N SER A 70 -2.51 11.62 -0.27
CA SER A 70 -1.68 12.35 -1.24
C SER A 70 -1.74 11.74 -2.63
N ALA A 71 -1.65 10.40 -2.74
CA ALA A 71 -1.74 9.69 -4.01
C ALA A 71 -3.11 9.85 -4.69
N LEU A 72 -4.21 9.82 -3.92
CA LEU A 72 -5.57 10.05 -4.39
C LEU A 72 -5.80 11.50 -4.90
N ASN A 73 -5.06 12.47 -4.36
CA ASN A 73 -5.10 13.85 -4.86
C ASN A 73 -4.24 14.07 -6.12
N SER A 74 -3.43 13.09 -6.52
CA SER A 74 -2.59 13.19 -7.71
C SER A 74 -3.32 12.71 -8.97
N LYS A 75 -3.46 13.60 -9.96
CA LYS A 75 -4.01 13.25 -11.28
C LYS A 75 -3.13 12.26 -12.04
N GLU A 76 -1.82 12.24 -11.79
CA GLU A 76 -0.90 11.31 -12.46
C GLU A 76 -1.13 9.86 -12.04
N LYS A 77 -1.81 9.62 -10.92
CA LYS A 77 -2.09 8.29 -10.39
C LYS A 77 -3.56 7.90 -10.49
N SER A 78 -4.37 8.62 -11.28
CA SER A 78 -5.82 8.41 -11.40
C SER A 78 -6.20 6.97 -11.72
N ASP A 79 -5.40 6.31 -12.55
CA ASP A 79 -5.66 4.93 -12.99
C ASP A 79 -5.61 3.94 -11.82
N CYS A 80 -4.89 4.27 -10.75
CA CYS A 80 -4.76 3.46 -9.54
C CYS A 80 -5.69 3.92 -8.40
N HIS A 81 -6.46 5.00 -8.56
CA HIS A 81 -7.32 5.51 -7.48
C HIS A 81 -8.33 4.47 -6.99
N SER A 82 -8.89 3.67 -7.90
CA SER A 82 -9.79 2.56 -7.58
C SER A 82 -9.18 1.50 -6.66
N LEU A 83 -7.85 1.40 -6.59
CA LEU A 83 -7.11 0.52 -5.68
C LEU A 83 -6.65 1.25 -4.41
N TYR A 84 -6.31 2.53 -4.48
CA TYR A 84 -5.92 3.31 -3.31
C TYR A 84 -7.08 3.62 -2.37
N GLU A 85 -8.30 3.84 -2.90
CA GLU A 85 -9.49 4.07 -2.09
C GLU A 85 -9.80 2.92 -1.10
N PRO A 86 -9.92 1.65 -1.54
CA PRO A 86 -10.15 0.54 -0.62
C PRO A 86 -8.96 0.34 0.33
N MET A 87 -7.72 0.54 -0.15
CA MET A 87 -6.53 0.49 0.70
C MET A 87 -6.61 1.50 1.85
N LEU A 88 -6.98 2.74 1.54
CA LEU A 88 -7.16 3.80 2.53
C LEU A 88 -8.27 3.45 3.53
N LYS A 89 -9.43 2.99 3.04
CA LYS A 89 -10.55 2.58 3.90
C LYS A 89 -10.15 1.47 4.88
N LYS A 90 -9.35 0.50 4.44
CA LYS A 90 -8.85 -0.58 5.30
C LYS A 90 -7.92 -0.04 6.39
N LEU A 91 -6.97 0.84 6.05
CA LEU A 91 -6.06 1.43 7.04
C LEU A 91 -6.78 2.35 8.03
N GLU A 92 -7.74 3.14 7.56
CA GLU A 92 -8.57 3.97 8.45
C GLU A 92 -9.49 3.12 9.33
N HIS A 93 -9.96 1.97 8.84
CA HIS A 93 -10.71 1.02 9.67
C HIS A 93 -9.83 0.41 10.75
N LEU A 94 -8.58 0.05 10.41
CA LEU A 94 -7.61 -0.42 11.38
C LEU A 94 -7.36 0.66 12.42
N GLU A 95 -6.98 1.88 12.04
CA GLU A 95 -6.72 3.01 12.96
C GLU A 95 -7.84 3.24 14.00
N ARG A 96 -9.11 3.11 13.61
CA ARG A 96 -10.25 3.29 14.53
C ARG A 96 -10.52 2.12 15.49
N ASN A 97 -10.02 0.92 15.17
CA ASN A 97 -10.41 -0.33 15.83
C ASN A 97 -9.28 -1.01 16.61
N GLN A 98 -8.13 -0.33 16.77
CA GLN A 98 -7.02 -0.81 17.61
C GLN A 98 -7.08 -0.14 18.99
#